data_AF-A0A3C1GCR8-F1
#
_entry.id   AF-A0A3C1GCR8-F1
#
_cell.length_a   1.000
_cell.length_b   1.000
_cell.length_c   1.000
_cell.angle_alpha   90.00
_cell.angle_beta   90.00
_cell.angle_gamma   90.00
#
_symmetry.space_group_name_H-M   'P 1'
#
loop_
_entity.id
_entity.type
_entity.pdbx_description
1 polymer ?
#
loop_
_entity_poly.entity_id
_entity_poly.type
_entity_poly.pdbx_seq_one_letter_code
_entity_poly.pdbx_strand_id
1 'polypeptide(L)'
;MYRGLVSAEPASGEEDYAFHFEAAHFVTLGLLYEGNKRFSGGAFAPILRRVDKFLKGTFPKTLAEREERAARVAEADEALARVVARLKKRGISHPYVKNFVLARTTPLTRQRKTLPSFDQTFKKLSENLESFDVSHVRYEDIQRAGLMAAPAPS
;
A
#
# COMPACT_ATOMS: atom_id res chain seq x y z
N MET A 1 16.51 7.48 -4.50
CA MET A 1 16.95 6.78 -5.74
C MET A 1 16.22 7.33 -6.96
N TYR A 2 14.89 7.28 -6.99
CA TYR A 2 14.09 7.69 -8.15
C TYR A 2 14.30 9.14 -8.59
N ARG A 3 14.26 10.10 -7.65
CA ARG A 3 14.56 11.53 -7.91
C ARG A 3 15.99 11.77 -8.43
N GLY A 4 16.94 10.90 -8.07
CA GLY A 4 18.30 10.94 -8.60
C GLY A 4 18.35 10.59 -10.08
N LEU A 5 17.61 9.54 -10.49
CA LEU A 5 17.50 9.13 -11.89
C LEU A 5 16.81 10.19 -12.76
N VAL A 6 15.84 10.93 -12.19
CA VAL A 6 15.22 12.08 -12.88
C VAL A 6 16.25 13.14 -13.26
N SER A 7 17.28 13.34 -12.43
CA SER A 7 18.34 14.33 -12.70
C SER A 7 19.45 13.77 -13.59
N ALA A 8 19.81 12.50 -13.40
CA ALA A 8 20.93 11.86 -14.09
C ALA A 8 20.58 11.37 -15.50
N GLU A 9 19.39 10.81 -15.69
CA GLU A 9 18.97 10.11 -16.92
C GLU A 9 17.54 10.55 -17.34
N PRO A 10 17.27 11.85 -17.53
CA PRO A 10 15.91 12.38 -17.71
C PRO A 10 15.18 11.87 -18.96
N ALA A 11 15.90 11.31 -19.94
CA ALA A 11 15.33 10.77 -21.17
C ALA A 11 14.95 9.28 -21.05
N SER A 12 15.46 8.57 -20.03
CA SER A 12 15.10 7.17 -19.75
C SER A 12 13.78 7.06 -18.98
N GLY A 13 13.19 5.87 -18.99
CA GLY A 13 11.95 5.55 -18.28
C GLY A 13 12.08 4.40 -17.29
N GLU A 14 10.97 4.08 -16.62
CA GLU A 14 10.95 2.98 -15.67
C GLU A 14 11.12 1.61 -16.32
N GLU A 15 10.66 1.45 -17.57
CA GLU A 15 10.78 0.22 -18.34
C GLU A 15 12.25 -0.13 -18.63
N ASP A 16 13.10 0.88 -18.86
CA ASP A 16 14.54 0.72 -19.09
C ASP A 16 15.28 0.27 -17.81
N TYR A 17 14.72 0.63 -16.65
CA TYR A 17 15.30 0.36 -15.32
C TYR A 17 14.55 -0.76 -14.57
N ALA A 18 13.63 -1.47 -15.22
CA ALA A 18 12.77 -2.45 -14.57
C ALA A 18 13.56 -3.53 -13.81
N PHE A 19 14.68 -4.00 -14.36
CA PHE A 19 15.58 -4.94 -13.70
C PHE A 19 16.18 -4.37 -12.40
N HIS A 20 16.64 -3.12 -12.43
CA HIS A 20 17.27 -2.44 -11.29
C HIS A 20 16.27 -2.12 -10.17
N PHE A 21 15.01 -1.83 -10.52
CA PHE A 21 13.97 -1.55 -9.54
C PHE A 21 13.42 -2.79 -8.85
N GLU A 22 13.66 -3.99 -9.42
CA GLU A 22 13.10 -5.30 -9.02
C GLU A 22 11.57 -5.39 -9.12
N ALA A 23 10.84 -4.41 -8.59
CA ALA A 23 9.39 -4.33 -8.66
C ALA A 23 8.89 -2.88 -8.60
N ALA A 24 7.92 -2.55 -9.46
CA ALA A 24 7.33 -1.20 -9.58
C ALA A 24 6.89 -0.59 -8.23
N HIS A 25 6.24 -1.36 -7.37
CA HIS A 25 5.78 -0.87 -6.06
C HIS A 25 6.88 -0.40 -5.11
N PHE A 26 8.13 -0.83 -5.30
CA PHE A 26 9.26 -0.32 -4.51
C PHE A 26 9.56 1.14 -4.82
N VAL A 27 9.25 1.61 -6.04
CA VAL A 27 9.36 3.03 -6.38
C VAL A 27 8.38 3.86 -5.54
N THR A 28 7.11 3.49 -5.52
CA THR A 28 6.06 4.18 -4.75
C THR A 28 6.36 4.13 -3.24
N LEU A 29 6.75 2.96 -2.73
CA LEU A 29 7.15 2.81 -1.32
C LEU A 29 8.40 3.64 -0.98
N GLY A 30 9.37 3.72 -1.89
CA GLY A 30 10.56 4.56 -1.72
C GLY A 30 10.20 6.03 -1.50
N LEU A 31 9.30 6.58 -2.34
CA LEU A 31 8.81 7.96 -2.18
C LEU A 31 8.05 8.16 -0.87
N LEU A 32 7.25 7.18 -0.45
CA LEU A 32 6.56 7.23 0.84
C LEU A 32 7.54 7.26 2.01
N TYR A 33 8.62 6.48 1.95
CA TYR A 33 9.66 6.48 2.99
C TYR A 33 10.52 7.75 3.00
N GLU A 34 10.70 8.41 1.85
CA GLU A 34 11.34 9.73 1.77
C GLU A 34 10.55 10.78 2.60
N GLY A 35 9.20 10.78 2.50
CA GLY A 35 8.34 11.68 3.26
C GLY A 35 8.05 11.23 4.70
N ASN A 36 7.92 9.93 4.94
CA ASN A 36 7.60 9.35 6.23
C ASN A 36 8.38 8.04 6.47
N LYS A 37 9.49 8.14 7.20
CA LYS A 37 10.35 6.98 7.54
C LYS A 37 9.65 5.89 8.35
N ARG A 38 8.52 6.19 9.00
CA ARG A 38 7.73 5.24 9.80
C ARG A 38 6.50 4.72 9.06
N PHE A 39 6.39 4.99 7.75
CA PHE A 39 5.30 4.50 6.93
C PHE A 39 5.17 2.97 7.02
N SER A 40 3.94 2.45 7.09
CA SER A 40 3.68 1.01 7.25
C SER A 40 3.72 0.27 5.91
N GLY A 41 4.85 0.36 5.19
CA GLY A 41 4.96 -0.16 3.83
C GLY A 41 4.70 -1.67 3.70
N GLY A 42 5.12 -2.46 4.69
CA GLY A 42 4.85 -3.91 4.71
C GLY A 42 3.36 -4.26 4.69
N ALA A 43 2.50 -3.40 5.24
CA ALA A 43 1.06 -3.63 5.26
C ALA A 43 0.40 -3.38 3.89
N PHE A 44 0.91 -2.41 3.13
CA PHE A 44 0.41 -2.04 1.80
C PHE A 44 1.01 -2.85 0.65
N ALA A 45 2.19 -3.46 0.86
CA ALA A 45 2.90 -4.22 -0.18
C ALA A 45 2.03 -5.29 -0.88
N PRO A 46 1.17 -6.08 -0.20
CA PRO A 46 0.31 -7.06 -0.87
C PRO A 46 -0.69 -6.45 -1.87
N ILE A 47 -1.19 -5.24 -1.60
CA ILE A 47 -2.10 -4.51 -2.49
C ILE A 47 -1.29 -3.92 -3.64
N LEU A 48 -0.22 -3.18 -3.33
CA LEU A 48 0.61 -2.50 -4.31
C LEU A 48 1.23 -3.47 -5.32
N ARG A 49 1.75 -4.62 -4.88
CA ARG A 49 2.33 -5.64 -5.78
C ARG A 49 1.36 -6.08 -6.89
N ARG A 50 0.05 -6.01 -6.63
CA ARG A 50 -0.99 -6.40 -7.59
C ARG A 50 -1.30 -5.29 -8.59
N VAL A 51 -1.44 -4.05 -8.12
CA VAL A 51 -2.03 -2.94 -8.91
C VAL A 51 -1.02 -1.88 -9.34
N ASP A 52 0.14 -1.82 -8.71
CA ASP A 52 1.19 -0.87 -9.04
C ASP A 52 2.15 -1.49 -10.07
N LYS A 53 2.22 -0.86 -11.24
CA LYS A 53 2.98 -1.32 -12.41
C LYS A 53 3.99 -0.26 -12.84
N PHE A 54 4.99 -0.68 -13.60
CA PHE A 54 5.93 0.25 -14.21
C PHE A 54 5.19 1.20 -15.15
N LEU A 55 5.57 2.47 -15.08
CA LEU A 55 4.95 3.55 -15.84
C LEU A 55 5.66 3.74 -17.17
N LYS A 56 4.89 4.11 -18.20
CA LYS A 56 5.42 4.41 -19.52
C LYS A 56 5.84 5.87 -19.62
N GLY A 57 6.98 6.09 -20.27
CA GLY A 57 7.53 7.42 -20.51
C GLY A 57 8.73 7.74 -19.62
N THR A 58 9.19 8.98 -19.71
CA THR A 58 10.44 9.41 -19.10
C THR A 58 10.33 9.65 -17.60
N PHE A 59 11.45 9.54 -16.87
CA PHE A 59 11.50 9.74 -15.41
C PHE A 59 10.84 11.04 -14.92
N PRO A 60 11.03 12.22 -15.55
CA PRO A 60 10.32 13.43 -15.13
C PRO A 60 8.79 13.28 -15.19
N LYS A 61 8.26 12.63 -16.24
CA LYS A 61 6.82 12.43 -16.42
C LYS A 61 6.28 11.41 -15.40
N THR A 62 6.98 10.28 -15.27
CA THR A 62 6.56 9.19 -14.39
C THR A 62 6.76 9.56 -12.92
N LEU A 63 7.70 10.45 -12.58
CA LEU A 63 7.83 11.00 -11.21
C LEU A 63 6.55 11.68 -10.75
N ALA A 64 5.94 12.54 -11.58
CA ALA A 64 4.70 13.22 -11.19
C ALA A 64 3.58 12.21 -10.88
N GLU A 65 3.41 11.19 -11.71
CA GLU A 65 2.44 10.11 -11.44
C GLU A 65 2.82 9.29 -10.20
N ARG A 66 4.10 9.02 -9.96
CA ARG A 66 4.57 8.31 -8.76
C ARG A 66 4.31 9.11 -7.49
N GLU A 67 4.46 10.43 -7.52
CA GLU A 67 4.13 11.32 -6.42
C GLU A 67 2.62 11.29 -6.12
N GLU A 68 1.77 11.34 -7.14
CA GLU A 68 0.33 11.18 -6.96
C GLU A 68 -0.05 9.81 -6.38
N ARG A 69 0.56 8.73 -6.88
CA ARG A 69 0.35 7.38 -6.35
C ARG A 69 0.78 7.29 -4.89
N ALA A 70 1.93 7.86 -4.53
CA ALA A 70 2.41 7.92 -3.17
C ALA A 70 1.43 8.71 -2.27
N ALA A 71 0.93 9.86 -2.73
CA ALA A 71 -0.06 10.65 -1.99
C ALA A 71 -1.35 9.84 -1.71
N ARG A 72 -1.91 9.16 -2.72
CA ARG A 72 -3.10 8.28 -2.55
C ARG A 72 -2.89 7.16 -1.55
N VAL A 73 -1.68 6.58 -1.51
CA VAL A 73 -1.33 5.54 -0.54
C VAL A 73 -1.19 6.13 0.87
N ALA A 74 -0.61 7.32 1.00
CA ALA A 74 -0.50 8.02 2.28
C ALA A 74 -1.89 8.35 2.84
N GLU A 75 -2.82 8.87 2.02
CA GLU A 75 -4.21 9.12 2.39
C GLU A 75 -4.90 7.85 2.91
N ALA A 76 -4.69 6.71 2.24
CA ALA A 76 -5.20 5.43 2.69
C ALA A 76 -4.58 4.96 4.02
N ASP A 77 -3.29 5.21 4.29
CA ASP A 77 -2.66 4.90 5.60
C ASP A 77 -3.20 5.81 6.70
N GLU A 78 -3.52 7.07 6.41
CA GLU A 78 -4.18 7.96 7.36
C GLU A 78 -5.59 7.45 7.71
N ALA A 79 -6.37 7.05 6.72
CA ALA A 79 -7.68 6.41 6.94
C ALA A 79 -7.56 5.12 7.76
N LEU A 80 -6.57 4.29 7.45
CA LEU A 80 -6.23 3.10 8.24
C LEU A 80 -5.84 3.45 9.67
N ALA A 81 -5.03 4.49 9.88
CA ALA A 81 -4.63 4.94 11.21
C ALA A 81 -5.83 5.38 12.05
N ARG A 82 -6.82 6.06 11.45
CA ARG A 82 -8.11 6.39 12.11
C ARG A 82 -8.86 5.13 12.55
N VAL A 83 -8.90 4.09 11.71
CA VAL A 83 -9.53 2.79 12.05
C VAL A 83 -8.78 2.12 13.21
N VAL A 84 -7.46 2.04 13.14
CA VAL A 84 -6.63 1.44 14.18
C VAL A 84 -6.76 2.19 15.51
N ALA A 85 -6.86 3.52 15.48
CA ALA A 85 -7.09 4.32 16.68
C ALA A 85 -8.46 4.00 17.32
N ARG A 86 -9.52 3.82 16.52
CA ARG A 86 -10.84 3.37 17.02
C ARG A 86 -10.77 1.98 17.64
N LEU A 87 -10.06 1.03 17.03
CA LEU A 87 -9.82 -0.31 17.60
C LEU A 87 -9.03 -0.25 18.91
N LYS A 88 -7.99 0.57 18.97
CA LYS A 88 -7.19 0.78 20.18
C LYS A 88 -8.03 1.32 21.34
N LYS A 89 -8.94 2.27 21.08
CA LYS A 89 -9.90 2.77 22.08
C LYS A 89 -10.84 1.69 22.63
N ARG A 90 -11.10 0.63 21.85
CA ARG A 90 -11.86 -0.57 22.27
C ARG A 90 -10.99 -1.62 22.98
N GLY A 91 -9.73 -1.31 23.31
CA GLY A 91 -8.79 -2.25 23.94
C GLY A 91 -8.10 -3.21 22.97
N ILE A 92 -8.29 -3.04 21.65
CA ILE A 92 -7.69 -3.91 20.63
C ILE A 92 -6.40 -3.28 20.14
N SER A 93 -5.27 -3.73 20.69
CA SER A 93 -3.92 -3.34 20.27
C SER A 93 -3.11 -4.59 19.96
N HIS A 94 -2.85 -4.86 18.68
CA HIS A 94 -2.11 -6.05 18.22
C HIS A 94 -1.17 -5.69 17.07
N PRO A 95 0.04 -6.28 16.95
CA PRO A 95 0.99 -5.98 15.87
C PRO A 95 0.39 -6.11 14.46
N TYR A 96 -0.48 -7.09 14.25
CA TYR A 96 -1.13 -7.35 12.95
C TYR A 96 -2.43 -6.59 12.70
N VAL A 97 -2.83 -5.62 13.55
CA VAL A 97 -4.10 -4.92 13.39
C VAL A 97 -4.22 -4.20 12.04
N LYS A 98 -3.14 -3.58 11.55
CA LYS A 98 -3.11 -2.92 10.23
C LYS A 98 -3.37 -3.92 9.10
N ASN A 99 -2.65 -5.05 9.12
CA ASN A 99 -2.79 -6.12 8.13
C ASN A 99 -4.20 -6.70 8.14
N PHE A 100 -4.76 -6.93 9.33
CA PHE A 100 -6.13 -7.43 9.49
C PHE A 100 -7.16 -6.48 8.86
N VAL A 101 -7.08 -5.18 9.16
CA VAL A 101 -8.01 -4.19 8.61
C VAL A 101 -7.88 -4.11 7.09
N LEU A 102 -6.66 -4.01 6.55
CA LEU A 102 -6.43 -3.96 5.10
C LEU A 102 -6.92 -5.22 4.38
N ALA A 103 -6.76 -6.39 4.97
CA ALA A 103 -7.28 -7.64 4.40
C ALA A 103 -8.82 -7.66 4.31
N ARG A 104 -9.51 -6.92 5.19
CA ARG A 104 -10.98 -6.80 5.19
C ARG A 104 -11.49 -5.66 4.31
N THR A 105 -10.69 -4.63 4.07
CA THR A 105 -11.08 -3.45 3.30
C THR A 105 -10.55 -3.44 1.86
N THR A 106 -9.62 -4.33 1.51
CA THR A 106 -9.11 -4.39 0.14
C THR A 106 -10.20 -4.76 -0.89
N PRO A 107 -10.36 -3.98 -1.97
CA PRO A 107 -11.31 -4.31 -3.04
C PRO A 107 -10.84 -5.49 -3.91
N LEU A 108 -9.62 -6.00 -3.66
CA LEU A 108 -8.96 -6.97 -4.53
C LEU A 108 -9.25 -8.43 -4.17
N THR A 109 -9.97 -8.71 -3.08
CA THR A 109 -10.24 -10.09 -2.60
C THR A 109 -11.01 -10.91 -3.64
N ARG A 110 -11.97 -10.30 -4.34
CA ARG A 110 -12.79 -10.98 -5.36
C ARG A 110 -12.25 -10.81 -6.78
N GLN A 111 -11.33 -9.88 -7.00
CA GLN A 111 -10.79 -9.55 -8.31
C GLN A 111 -9.60 -10.45 -8.64
N ARG A 112 -9.87 -11.62 -9.24
CA ARG A 112 -8.81 -12.60 -9.57
C ARG A 112 -8.27 -12.47 -10.99
N LYS A 113 -9.14 -12.26 -11.98
CA LYS A 113 -8.77 -12.23 -13.42
C LYS A 113 -8.54 -10.81 -13.92
N THR A 114 -9.43 -9.89 -13.56
CA THR A 114 -9.38 -8.50 -14.00
C THR A 114 -9.11 -7.64 -12.77
N LEU A 115 -7.93 -7.03 -12.71
CA LEU A 115 -7.60 -6.13 -11.61
C LEU A 115 -8.11 -4.72 -11.91
N PRO A 116 -8.71 -4.02 -10.95
CA PRO A 116 -9.00 -2.59 -11.09
C PRO A 116 -7.71 -1.80 -11.23
N SER A 117 -7.81 -0.57 -11.74
CA SER A 117 -6.65 0.33 -11.82
C SER A 117 -6.13 0.68 -10.42
N PHE A 118 -4.91 1.23 -10.35
CA PHE A 118 -4.34 1.75 -9.11
C PHE A 118 -5.33 2.74 -8.43
N ASP A 119 -5.80 3.74 -9.17
CA ASP A 119 -6.66 4.78 -8.61
C ASP A 119 -8.02 4.23 -8.17
N GLN A 120 -8.63 3.34 -8.95
CA GLN A 120 -9.87 2.67 -8.56
C GLN A 120 -9.68 1.85 -7.28
N THR A 121 -8.53 1.18 -7.15
CA THR A 121 -8.19 0.37 -5.98
C THR A 121 -8.07 1.24 -4.74
N PHE A 122 -7.28 2.32 -4.78
CA PHE A 122 -7.04 3.17 -3.62
C PHE A 122 -8.22 4.06 -3.26
N LYS A 123 -8.99 4.51 -4.26
CA LYS A 123 -10.30 5.14 -4.01
C LYS A 123 -11.21 4.19 -3.23
N LYS A 124 -11.41 2.97 -3.74
CA LYS A 124 -12.33 2.03 -3.10
C LYS A 124 -11.83 1.54 -1.73
N LEU A 125 -10.52 1.36 -1.58
CA LEU A 125 -9.89 1.03 -0.31
C LEU A 125 -10.17 2.11 0.74
N SER A 126 -10.01 3.39 0.38
CA SER A 126 -10.25 4.52 1.28
C SER A 126 -11.72 4.59 1.71
N GLU A 127 -12.66 4.46 0.76
CA GLU A 127 -14.11 4.36 1.08
C GLU A 127 -14.39 3.22 2.08
N ASN A 128 -13.83 2.03 1.85
CA ASN A 128 -14.03 0.87 2.72
C ASN A 128 -13.41 1.07 4.11
N LEU A 129 -12.29 1.80 4.22
CA LEU A 129 -11.65 2.13 5.51
C LEU A 129 -12.49 3.13 6.31
N GLU A 130 -13.04 4.14 5.65
CA GLU A 130 -13.91 5.13 6.28
C GLU A 130 -15.20 4.50 6.81
N SER A 131 -15.83 3.64 6.02
CA SER A 131 -17.04 2.91 6.41
C SER A 131 -16.78 1.67 7.28
N PHE A 132 -15.52 1.39 7.65
CA PHE A 132 -15.18 0.19 8.41
C PHE A 132 -15.79 0.26 9.82
N ASP A 133 -16.74 -0.61 10.10
CA ASP A 133 -17.32 -0.76 11.43
C ASP A 133 -16.39 -1.59 12.33
N VAL A 134 -15.87 -0.92 13.36
CA VAL A 134 -15.02 -1.56 14.35
C VAL A 134 -15.80 -2.36 15.37
N SER A 135 -17.11 -2.19 15.53
CA SER A 135 -17.92 -2.74 16.63
C SER A 135 -17.89 -4.28 16.68
N HIS A 136 -17.85 -4.93 15.51
CA HIS A 136 -17.86 -6.39 15.38
C HIS A 136 -16.47 -7.03 15.41
N VAL A 137 -15.40 -6.23 15.51
CA VAL A 137 -14.03 -6.77 15.54
C VAL A 137 -13.69 -7.27 16.94
N ARG A 138 -13.22 -8.52 17.05
CA ARG A 138 -12.71 -9.12 18.29
C ARG A 138 -11.20 -9.34 18.20
N TYR A 139 -10.54 -9.37 19.37
CA TYR A 139 -9.09 -9.57 19.45
C TYR A 139 -8.64 -10.91 18.84
N GLU A 140 -9.39 -11.99 19.07
CA GLU A 140 -9.12 -13.32 18.51
C GLU A 140 -9.13 -13.34 16.97
N ASP A 141 -9.96 -12.51 16.34
CA ASP A 141 -10.05 -12.45 14.87
C ASP A 141 -8.73 -11.91 14.28
N ILE A 142 -8.06 -11.01 15.00
CA ILE A 142 -6.76 -10.45 14.61
C ILE A 142 -5.62 -11.44 14.88
N GLN A 143 -5.69 -12.19 15.98
CA GLN A 143 -4.70 -13.24 16.26
C GLN A 143 -4.71 -14.33 15.19
N ARG A 144 -5.90 -14.81 14.80
CA ARG A 144 -6.04 -15.82 13.73
C ARG A 144 -5.48 -15.32 12.40
N ALA A 145 -5.75 -14.07 12.05
CA ALA A 145 -5.17 -13.46 10.85
C ALA A 145 -3.64 -13.35 10.93
N GLY A 146 -3.10 -13.08 12.12
CA GLY A 146 -1.66 -13.06 12.38
C GLY A 146 -0.96 -14.40 12.16
N LEU A 147 -1.60 -15.51 12.58
CA LEU A 147 -1.08 -16.86 12.37
C LEU A 147 -1.00 -17.25 10.89
N MET A 148 -1.91 -16.74 10.06
CA MET A 148 -1.90 -16.96 8.61
C MET A 148 -0.95 -16.04 7.85
N ALA A 149 -0.53 -14.93 8.47
CA ALA A 149 0.36 -13.93 7.87
C ALA A 149 1.84 -14.12 8.26
N ALA A 150 2.14 -14.95 9.26
CA ALA A 150 3.50 -15.31 9.63
C ALA A 150 4.12 -16.20 8.53
N PRO A 151 5.36 -15.93 8.08
CA PRO A 151 6.07 -16.89 7.23
C PRO A 151 6.19 -18.22 7.97
N ALA A 152 6.06 -19.33 7.26
CA ALA A 152 6.28 -20.65 7.84
C ALA A 152 7.67 -20.69 8.50
N PRO A 153 7.82 -21.30 9.69
CA PRO A 153 9.14 -21.50 10.26
C PRO A 153 10.00 -22.25 9.25
N SER A 154 11.23 -21.76 9.06
CA SER A 154 12.22 -22.27 8.12
C SER A 154 12.60 -23.71 8.41
#